data_AF-A0A2K1JHC2-F1
#
_entry.id   AF-A0A2K1JHC2-F1
#
_cell.length_a   1.000
_cell.length_b   1.000
_cell.length_c   1.000
_cell.angle_alpha   90.00
_cell.angle_beta   90.00
_cell.angle_gamma   90.00
#
_symmetry.space_group_name_H-M   'P 1'
#
loop_
_entity.id
_entity.type
_entity.pdbx_description
1 polymer ?
#
loop_
_entity_poly.entity_id
_entity_poly.type
_entity_poly.pdbx_seq_one_letter_code
_entity_poly.pdbx_strand_id
1 'polypeptide(L)'
;MMEAHSIVGLVGMGGIGKTTLCKYLYNYEKRNNHIRHQFEKFTQGIYKMELLNEVEALRLFLFYTFQGANDNKCKQLNDQVKAIIKACGALPLSLEVIGQYLKKYNLKDIDERKEIWKEALKRLEEAKPFDGYNDDEMLWKRLRISYDNLAMDEKSIFLDFAYIICELYKSKGLRISKDWLARIWNSTIRIENLENMSLIKWNDKVNGYMMHDQLRDMDRAIEREKPNLS
;
A
#
# COMPACT_ATOMS: atom_id res chain seq x y z
N MET A 1 1.82 23.74 -37.47
CA MET A 1 1.97 24.15 -36.06
C MET A 1 1.87 22.90 -35.21
N MET A 2 2.92 22.53 -34.47
CA MET A 2 2.85 21.44 -33.49
C MET A 2 2.04 21.94 -32.30
N GLU A 3 0.96 21.23 -31.93
CA GLU A 3 0.24 21.48 -30.68
C GLU A 3 1.20 21.32 -29.51
N ALA A 4 1.45 22.39 -28.77
CA ALA A 4 2.30 22.36 -27.57
C ALA A 4 1.57 21.56 -26.48
N HIS A 5 1.91 20.29 -26.35
CA HIS A 5 1.44 19.46 -25.24
C HIS A 5 2.22 19.85 -23.98
N SER A 6 1.52 20.34 -22.96
CA SER A 6 2.06 20.56 -21.62
C SER A 6 2.26 19.24 -20.89
N ILE A 7 3.43 19.07 -20.26
CA ILE A 7 3.75 17.91 -19.41
C ILE A 7 3.89 18.39 -17.97
N VAL A 8 3.19 17.74 -17.04
CA VAL A 8 3.33 17.94 -15.60
C VAL A 8 3.95 16.70 -14.98
N GLY A 9 5.08 16.86 -14.29
CA GLY A 9 5.69 15.79 -13.51
C GLY A 9 5.06 15.69 -12.13
N LEU A 10 4.49 14.54 -11.76
CA LEU A 10 4.09 14.27 -10.37
C LEU A 10 5.26 13.64 -9.60
N VAL A 11 5.72 14.31 -8.54
CA VAL A 11 6.81 13.82 -7.67
C VAL A 11 6.35 13.72 -6.22
N GLY A 12 7.04 12.92 -5.42
CA GLY A 12 6.71 12.66 -4.01
C GLY A 12 7.18 11.28 -3.57
N MET A 13 7.12 11.00 -2.27
CA MET A 13 7.55 9.73 -1.68
C MET A 13 6.84 8.50 -2.28
N GLY A 14 7.44 7.32 -2.19
CA GLY A 14 6.75 6.05 -2.40
C GLY A 14 5.44 5.97 -1.60
N GLY A 15 4.41 5.33 -2.16
CA GLY A 15 3.13 5.13 -1.44
C GLY A 15 2.26 6.37 -1.23
N ILE A 16 2.72 7.57 -1.63
CA ILE A 16 1.99 8.86 -1.52
C ILE A 16 0.74 8.94 -2.42
N GLY A 17 0.59 8.03 -3.39
CA GLY A 17 -0.57 7.98 -4.28
C GLY A 17 -0.38 8.57 -5.68
N LYS A 18 0.85 8.88 -6.13
CA LYS A 18 1.14 9.41 -7.49
C LYS A 18 0.44 8.60 -8.59
N THR A 19 0.70 7.30 -8.63
CA THR A 19 0.12 6.39 -9.64
C THR A 19 -1.39 6.32 -9.53
N THR A 20 -1.95 6.42 -8.32
CA THR A 20 -3.40 6.43 -8.07
C THR A 20 -4.04 7.71 -8.61
N LEU A 21 -3.44 8.87 -8.33
CA LEU A 21 -3.92 10.17 -8.84
C LEU A 21 -3.84 10.24 -10.37
N CYS A 22 -2.69 9.86 -10.97
CA CYS A 22 -2.56 9.78 -12.43
C CYS A 22 -3.64 8.90 -13.06
N LYS A 23 -3.88 7.71 -12.48
CA LYS A 23 -4.93 6.80 -12.95
C LYS A 23 -6.32 7.42 -12.82
N TYR A 24 -6.60 8.11 -11.72
CA TYR A 24 -7.89 8.78 -11.51
C TYR A 24 -8.11 9.87 -12.56
N LEU A 25 -7.15 10.78 -12.73
CA LEU A 25 -7.21 11.87 -13.71
C LEU A 25 -7.38 11.31 -15.13
N TYR A 26 -6.59 10.32 -15.53
CA TYR A 26 -6.71 9.68 -16.84
C TYR A 26 -8.10 9.07 -17.08
N ASN A 27 -8.67 8.39 -16.06
CA ASN A 27 -10.01 7.80 -16.19
C ASN A 27 -11.12 8.86 -16.18
N TYR A 28 -10.94 9.95 -15.42
CA TYR A 28 -11.85 11.08 -15.39
C TYR A 28 -11.89 11.78 -16.76
N GLU A 29 -10.73 12.05 -17.37
CA GLU A 29 -10.62 12.54 -18.75
C GLU A 29 -11.39 11.67 -19.73
N LYS A 30 -11.09 10.36 -19.72
CA LYS A 30 -11.68 9.40 -20.65
C LYS A 30 -13.21 9.33 -20.54
N ARG A 31 -13.77 9.59 -19.36
CA ARG A 31 -15.22 9.56 -19.12
C ARG A 31 -15.90 10.87 -19.49
N ASN A 32 -15.24 12.00 -19.31
CA ASN A 32 -15.87 13.30 -19.40
C ASN A 32 -15.59 14.05 -20.70
N ASN A 33 -14.71 13.57 -21.58
CA ASN A 33 -14.45 14.13 -22.93
C ASN A 33 -14.20 15.66 -22.98
N HIS A 34 -13.91 16.34 -21.87
CA HIS A 34 -14.04 17.82 -21.75
C HIS A 34 -12.86 18.54 -21.11
N ILE A 35 -11.76 17.86 -20.79
CA ILE A 35 -10.66 18.48 -20.03
C ILE A 35 -9.30 18.34 -20.73
N ARG A 36 -9.27 17.79 -21.96
CA ARG A 36 -8.11 17.85 -22.85
C ARG A 36 -7.57 19.29 -22.98
N HIS A 37 -8.46 20.29 -23.00
CA HIS A 37 -8.10 21.72 -23.06
C HIS A 37 -7.79 22.38 -21.70
N GLN A 38 -8.07 21.76 -20.55
CA GLN A 38 -7.63 22.33 -19.26
C GLN A 38 -6.22 21.87 -18.90
N PHE A 39 -5.81 20.67 -19.31
CA PHE A 39 -4.43 20.22 -19.09
C PHE A 39 -3.42 20.93 -19.99
N GLU A 40 -3.84 21.38 -21.18
CA GLU A 40 -3.06 22.23 -22.11
C GLU A 40 -2.56 23.54 -21.47
N LYS A 41 -3.16 24.00 -20.36
CA LYS A 41 -2.75 25.23 -19.64
C LYS A 41 -1.70 25.04 -18.55
N PHE A 42 -1.26 23.82 -18.25
CA PHE A 42 -0.14 23.63 -17.32
C PHE A 42 1.18 23.92 -18.03
N THR A 43 1.63 25.17 -17.99
CA THR A 43 3.03 25.50 -18.28
C THR A 43 3.94 24.54 -17.50
N GLN A 44 4.91 23.93 -18.17
CA GLN A 44 5.90 22.98 -17.63
C GLN A 44 6.09 23.11 -16.11
N GLY A 45 5.76 22.05 -15.37
CA GLY A 45 5.75 22.12 -13.91
C GLY A 45 5.93 20.77 -13.24
N ILE A 46 6.54 20.81 -12.06
CA ILE A 46 6.61 19.68 -11.14
C ILE A 46 5.57 19.91 -10.06
N TYR A 47 4.58 19.02 -9.95
CA TYR A 47 3.65 19.00 -8.83
C TYR A 47 4.16 18.00 -7.78
N LYS A 48 4.58 18.54 -6.63
CA LYS A 48 5.01 17.72 -5.48
C LYS A 48 3.77 17.34 -4.68
N MET A 49 3.45 16.05 -4.64
CA MET A 49 2.40 15.53 -3.77
C MET A 49 2.83 15.63 -2.31
N GLU A 50 1.94 16.15 -1.49
CA GLU A 50 2.11 16.26 -0.04
C GLU A 50 1.55 15.03 0.67
N LEU A 51 1.99 14.83 1.91
CA LEU A 51 1.43 13.83 2.81
C LEU A 51 -0.03 14.17 3.13
N LEU A 52 -0.80 13.16 3.54
CA LEU A 52 -2.17 13.42 4.00
C LEU A 52 -2.14 14.33 5.22
N ASN A 53 -3.06 15.28 5.28
CA ASN A 53 -3.25 16.05 6.51
C ASN A 53 -3.85 15.16 7.62
N GLU A 54 -3.84 15.64 8.86
CA GLU A 54 -4.30 14.84 10.01
C GLU A 54 -5.73 14.31 9.84
N VAL A 55 -6.62 15.11 9.26
CA VAL A 55 -8.04 14.74 9.06
C VAL A 55 -8.17 13.66 7.98
N GLU A 56 -7.45 13.81 6.86
CA GLU A 56 -7.42 12.83 5.78
C GLU A 56 -6.79 11.51 6.21
N ALA A 57 -5.65 11.57 6.91
CA ALA A 57 -4.96 10.40 7.43
C ALA A 57 -5.83 9.65 8.44
N LEU A 58 -6.50 10.36 9.35
CA LEU A 58 -7.44 9.78 10.30
C LEU A 58 -8.61 9.10 9.57
N ARG A 59 -9.25 9.80 8.63
CA ARG A 59 -10.37 9.23 7.86
C ARG A 59 -9.97 7.96 7.11
N LEU A 60 -8.81 7.99 6.44
CA LEU A 60 -8.31 6.85 5.69
C LEU A 60 -7.99 5.67 6.62
N PHE A 61 -7.32 5.93 7.73
CA PHE A 61 -6.97 4.88 8.69
C PHE A 61 -8.21 4.25 9.34
N LEU A 62 -9.20 5.06 9.73
CA LEU A 62 -10.46 4.57 10.28
C LEU A 62 -11.28 3.79 9.23
N PHE A 63 -11.21 4.19 7.96
CA PHE A 63 -11.83 3.44 6.88
C PHE A 63 -11.27 2.02 6.79
N TYR A 64 -9.95 1.85 6.76
CA TYR A 64 -9.35 0.52 6.67
C TYR A 64 -9.43 -0.28 7.98
N THR A 65 -9.40 0.40 9.12
CA THR A 65 -9.40 -0.27 10.42
C THR A 65 -10.80 -0.62 10.91
N PHE A 66 -11.81 0.22 10.67
CA PHE A 66 -13.18 0.04 11.19
C PHE A 66 -14.23 -0.05 10.09
N GLN A 67 -13.84 -0.15 8.81
CA GLN A 67 -14.76 -0.10 7.66
C GLN A 67 -15.61 1.18 7.62
N GLY A 68 -15.05 2.28 8.14
CA GLY A 68 -15.76 3.56 8.24
C GLY A 68 -16.80 3.62 9.36
N ALA A 69 -16.92 2.59 10.20
CA ALA A 69 -17.76 2.65 11.39
C ALA A 69 -17.15 3.61 12.42
N ASN A 70 -17.94 4.61 12.83
CA ASN A 70 -17.58 5.51 13.92
C ASN A 70 -18.19 4.98 15.23
N ASP A 71 -17.64 3.85 15.71
CA ASP A 71 -18.16 3.16 16.90
C ASP A 71 -17.52 3.69 18.20
N ASN A 72 -18.11 3.33 19.34
CA ASN A 72 -17.52 3.67 20.65
C ASN A 72 -16.13 3.05 20.86
N LYS A 73 -15.79 1.96 20.15
CA LYS A 73 -14.46 1.33 20.22
C LYS A 73 -13.39 2.26 19.63
N CYS A 74 -13.69 2.98 18.55
CA CYS A 74 -12.82 4.00 17.97
C CYS A 74 -12.46 5.09 19.00
N LYS A 75 -13.43 5.55 19.80
CA LYS A 75 -13.19 6.58 20.83
C LYS A 75 -12.23 6.10 21.93
N GLN A 76 -12.34 4.84 22.33
CA GLN A 76 -11.49 4.25 23.37
C GLN A 76 -10.04 3.99 22.91
N LEU A 77 -9.78 4.04 21.60
CA LEU A 77 -8.45 3.82 21.00
C LEU A 77 -7.84 5.11 20.42
N ASN A 78 -8.47 6.27 20.66
CA ASN A 78 -8.12 7.53 19.97
C ASN A 78 -6.63 7.89 20.07
N ASP A 79 -6.01 7.71 21.24
CA ASP A 79 -4.59 8.03 21.43
C ASP A 79 -3.68 7.06 20.65
N GLN A 80 -4.02 5.77 20.62
CA GLN A 80 -3.29 4.78 19.82
C GLN A 80 -3.48 5.01 18.32
N VAL A 81 -4.69 5.37 17.88
CA VAL A 81 -4.98 5.75 16.50
C VAL A 81 -4.04 6.87 16.05
N LYS A 82 -3.98 7.96 16.83
CA LYS A 82 -3.11 9.12 16.53
C LYS A 82 -1.63 8.73 16.49
N ALA A 83 -1.17 7.93 17.47
CA ALA A 83 0.21 7.48 17.52
C ALA A 83 0.59 6.61 16.32
N ILE A 84 -0.28 5.68 15.92
CA ILE A 84 -0.07 4.81 14.76
C ILE A 84 -0.06 5.62 13.46
N ILE A 85 -0.98 6.57 13.28
CA ILE A 85 -1.00 7.46 12.10
C ILE A 85 0.32 8.23 11.99
N LYS A 86 0.81 8.78 13.11
CA LYS A 86 2.10 9.47 13.17
C LYS A 86 3.26 8.54 12.83
N ALA A 87 3.26 7.31 13.35
CA ALA A 87 4.31 6.33 13.07
C ALA A 87 4.28 5.85 11.61
N CYS A 88 3.11 5.80 10.97
CA CYS A 88 2.95 5.55 9.53
C CYS A 88 3.45 6.71 8.66
N GLY A 89 3.64 7.91 9.23
CA GLY A 89 4.09 9.11 8.53
C GLY A 89 3.06 9.67 7.55
N ALA A 90 1.76 9.44 7.80
CA ALA A 90 0.66 9.94 6.97
C ALA A 90 0.71 9.53 5.48
N LEU A 91 1.39 8.43 5.16
CA LEU A 91 1.43 7.86 3.81
C LEU A 91 0.19 6.98 3.57
N PRO A 92 -0.57 7.21 2.47
CA PRO A 92 -1.77 6.44 2.18
C PRO A 92 -1.58 4.93 2.23
N LEU A 93 -0.51 4.41 1.61
CA LEU A 93 -0.23 2.97 1.58
C LEU A 93 0.07 2.40 2.97
N SER A 94 0.86 3.10 3.80
CA SER A 94 1.16 2.64 5.16
C SER A 94 -0.11 2.57 6.01
N LEU A 95 -0.93 3.62 5.94
CA LEU A 95 -2.19 3.67 6.67
C LEU A 95 -3.15 2.57 6.23
N GLU A 96 -3.19 2.27 4.93
CA GLU A 96 -3.98 1.17 4.38
C GLU A 96 -3.54 -0.19 4.91
N VAL A 97 -2.26 -0.53 4.70
CA VAL A 97 -1.71 -1.84 5.05
C VAL A 97 -1.78 -2.09 6.56
N ILE A 98 -1.41 -1.10 7.37
CA ILE A 98 -1.49 -1.21 8.84
C ILE A 98 -2.94 -1.24 9.31
N GLY A 99 -3.82 -0.41 8.75
CA GLY A 99 -5.24 -0.43 9.12
C GLY A 99 -5.89 -1.78 8.85
N GLN A 100 -5.61 -2.39 7.71
CA GLN A 100 -6.09 -3.73 7.35
C GLN A 100 -5.52 -4.83 8.24
N TYR A 101 -4.23 -4.74 8.59
CA TYR A 101 -3.61 -5.64 9.55
C TYR A 101 -4.32 -5.58 10.91
N LEU A 102 -4.56 -4.38 11.45
CA LEU A 102 -5.24 -4.20 12.73
C LEU A 102 -6.71 -4.62 12.68
N LYS A 103 -7.37 -4.44 11.51
CA LYS A 103 -8.76 -4.86 11.27
C LYS A 103 -8.96 -6.36 11.52
N LYS A 104 -7.97 -7.20 11.18
CA LYS A 104 -7.98 -8.66 11.43
C LYS A 104 -8.28 -9.01 12.88
N TYR A 105 -7.96 -8.11 13.81
CA TYR A 105 -8.07 -8.30 15.25
C TYR A 105 -9.25 -7.52 15.88
N ASN A 106 -10.15 -6.95 15.09
CA ASN A 106 -11.26 -6.12 15.59
C ASN A 106 -12.33 -6.87 16.42
N LEU A 107 -12.41 -8.19 16.27
CA LEU A 107 -13.40 -9.03 16.96
C LEU A 107 -12.97 -9.40 18.38
N LYS A 108 -11.72 -9.12 18.78
CA LYS A 108 -11.23 -9.31 20.14
C LYS A 108 -11.87 -8.31 21.10
N ASP A 109 -11.84 -8.61 22.40
CA ASP A 109 -12.19 -7.63 23.42
C ASP A 109 -11.27 -6.41 23.35
N ILE A 110 -11.67 -5.32 24.03
CA ILE A 110 -10.99 -4.04 23.90
C ILE A 110 -9.56 -4.07 24.45
N ASP A 111 -9.28 -4.86 25.49
CA ASP A 111 -7.98 -4.87 26.13
C ASP A 111 -6.97 -5.71 25.34
N GLU A 112 -7.39 -6.88 24.84
CA GLU A 112 -6.58 -7.63 23.86
C GLU A 112 -6.27 -6.81 22.61
N ARG A 113 -7.25 -6.04 22.12
CA ARG A 113 -7.06 -5.16 20.97
C ARG A 113 -6.05 -4.07 21.26
N LYS A 114 -6.12 -3.42 22.43
CA LYS A 114 -5.15 -2.40 22.86
C LYS A 114 -3.73 -2.97 22.89
N GLU A 115 -3.54 -4.19 23.39
CA GLU A 115 -2.21 -4.82 23.44
C GLU A 115 -1.65 -5.09 22.04
N ILE A 116 -2.47 -5.61 21.12
CA ILE A 116 -2.05 -5.82 19.72
C ILE A 116 -1.66 -4.48 19.06
N TRP A 117 -2.41 -3.42 19.35
CA TRP A 117 -2.14 -2.09 18.81
C TRP A 117 -0.88 -1.46 19.42
N LYS A 118 -0.60 -1.69 20.71
CA LYS A 118 0.66 -1.27 21.36
C LYS A 118 1.85 -1.98 20.72
N GLU A 119 1.75 -3.29 20.51
CA GLU A 119 2.81 -4.08 19.87
C GLU A 119 3.05 -3.60 18.43
N ALA A 120 1.98 -3.37 17.65
CA ALA A 120 2.09 -2.82 16.31
C ALA A 120 2.76 -1.44 16.30
N LEU A 121 2.38 -0.56 17.23
CA LEU A 121 2.98 0.77 17.37
C LEU A 121 4.46 0.68 17.71
N LYS A 122 4.85 -0.16 18.67
CA LYS A 122 6.24 -0.36 19.06
C LYS A 122 7.10 -0.77 17.85
N ARG A 123 6.63 -1.73 17.07
CA ARG A 123 7.31 -2.18 15.84
C ARG A 123 7.38 -1.09 14.77
N LEU A 124 6.33 -0.27 14.63
CA LEU A 124 6.35 0.89 13.72
C LEU A 124 7.37 1.94 14.15
N GLU A 125 7.58 2.11 15.45
CA GLU A 125 8.57 3.04 16.00
C GLU A 125 10.00 2.50 15.86
N GLU A 126 10.22 1.20 16.06
CA GLU A 126 11.50 0.53 15.80
C GLU A 126 11.88 0.54 14.31
N ALA A 127 10.89 0.54 13.40
CA ALA A 127 11.10 0.66 11.97
C ALA A 127 11.57 2.05 11.50
N LYS A 128 11.61 3.06 12.38
CA LYS A 128 12.14 4.40 12.06
C LYS A 128 13.67 4.38 12.12
N PRO A 129 14.41 4.76 11.06
CA PRO A 129 15.85 4.93 11.17
C PRO A 129 16.20 6.17 12.00
N PHE A 130 17.40 6.14 12.57
CA PHE A 130 17.93 7.13 13.50
C PHE A 130 18.31 8.48 12.83
N ASP A 131 18.42 8.55 11.50
CA ASP A 131 19.16 9.62 10.82
C ASP A 131 18.53 10.22 9.53
N GLY A 132 17.29 9.88 9.15
CA GLY A 132 16.52 10.70 8.20
C GLY A 132 16.93 10.66 6.72
N TYR A 133 17.83 9.76 6.28
CA TYR A 133 18.48 9.89 4.96
C TYR A 133 17.92 9.06 3.79
N ASN A 134 16.84 8.27 3.96
CA ASN A 134 16.25 7.56 2.82
C ASN A 134 14.74 7.26 2.97
N ASP A 135 13.90 8.16 2.48
CA ASP A 135 12.44 8.16 2.63
C ASP A 135 11.73 6.89 2.13
N ASP A 136 12.21 6.27 1.06
CA ASP A 136 11.62 5.03 0.51
C ASP A 136 12.06 3.77 1.28
N GLU A 137 13.27 3.77 1.85
CA GLU A 137 13.74 2.67 2.69
C GLU A 137 12.98 2.62 4.03
N MET A 138 12.62 3.80 4.56
CA MET A 138 11.75 3.92 5.73
C MET A 138 10.37 3.31 5.51
N LEU A 139 9.85 3.41 4.29
CA LEU A 139 8.49 3.00 4.01
C LEU A 139 8.34 1.48 4.05
N TRP A 140 9.21 0.73 3.38
CA TRP A 140 9.09 -0.73 3.40
C TRP A 140 9.32 -1.33 4.80
N LYS A 141 10.20 -0.74 5.63
CA LYS A 141 10.38 -1.16 7.04
C LYS A 141 9.08 -1.06 7.84
N ARG A 142 8.28 0.01 7.63
CA ARG A 142 6.96 0.16 8.25
C ARG A 142 5.95 -0.86 7.72
N LEU A 143 5.99 -1.14 6.41
CA LEU A 143 5.11 -2.13 5.77
C LEU A 143 5.45 -3.56 6.21
N ARG A 144 6.70 -3.84 6.57
CA ARG A 144 7.19 -5.18 6.97
C ARG A 144 6.38 -5.81 8.10
N ILE A 145 5.78 -5.00 8.97
CA ILE A 145 4.92 -5.50 10.05
C ILE A 145 3.79 -6.37 9.52
N SER A 146 3.16 -5.99 8.41
CA SER A 146 2.13 -6.81 7.78
C SER A 146 2.69 -8.13 7.21
N TYR A 147 3.90 -8.12 6.66
CA TYR A 147 4.57 -9.31 6.14
C TYR A 147 5.01 -10.27 7.26
N ASP A 148 5.66 -9.75 8.30
CA ASP A 148 6.17 -10.56 9.41
C ASP A 148 5.06 -11.33 10.15
N ASN A 149 3.83 -10.80 10.14
CA ASN A 149 2.64 -11.42 10.75
C ASN A 149 1.86 -12.35 9.80
N LEU A 150 2.31 -12.53 8.57
CA LEU A 150 1.83 -13.59 7.68
C LEU A 150 2.26 -14.96 8.19
N ALA A 151 1.46 -15.99 7.89
CA ALA A 151 1.89 -17.37 8.05
C ALA A 151 3.05 -17.71 7.09
N MET A 152 3.83 -18.75 7.41
CA MET A 152 5.06 -19.08 6.65
C MET A 152 4.80 -19.36 5.17
N ASP A 153 3.68 -20.00 4.87
CA ASP A 153 3.18 -20.26 3.51
C ASP A 153 2.74 -18.97 2.81
N GLU A 154 2.03 -18.08 3.49
CA GLU A 154 1.64 -16.76 2.97
C GLU A 154 2.87 -15.87 2.68
N LYS A 155 3.91 -15.93 3.52
CA LYS A 155 5.19 -15.27 3.27
C LYS A 155 5.84 -15.77 1.99
N SER A 156 5.88 -17.09 1.79
CA SER A 156 6.40 -17.68 0.55
C SER A 156 5.62 -17.20 -0.67
N ILE A 157 4.28 -17.17 -0.59
CA ILE A 157 3.42 -16.69 -1.68
C ILE A 157 3.69 -15.22 -1.96
N PHE A 158 3.86 -14.38 -0.94
CA PHE A 158 4.16 -12.96 -1.12
C PHE A 158 5.47 -12.75 -1.92
N LEU A 159 6.53 -13.48 -1.56
CA LEU A 159 7.83 -13.40 -2.24
C LEU A 159 7.75 -13.95 -3.68
N ASP A 160 7.14 -15.12 -3.86
CA ASP A 160 6.91 -15.70 -5.19
C ASP A 160 6.11 -14.76 -6.08
N PHE A 161 5.06 -14.13 -5.52
CA PHE A 161 4.20 -13.19 -6.24
C PHE A 161 4.99 -11.96 -6.71
N ALA A 162 5.86 -11.40 -5.86
CA ALA A 162 6.68 -10.26 -6.22
C ALA A 162 7.65 -10.59 -7.37
N TYR A 163 8.28 -11.76 -7.33
CA TYR A 163 9.13 -12.28 -8.41
C TYR A 163 8.34 -12.47 -9.71
N ILE A 164 7.23 -13.22 -9.65
CA ILE A 164 6.38 -13.53 -10.80
C ILE A 164 5.91 -12.22 -11.44
N ILE A 165 5.37 -11.28 -10.67
CA ILE A 165 4.93 -9.98 -11.21
C ILE A 165 6.07 -9.23 -11.90
N CYS A 166 7.29 -9.23 -11.35
CA CYS A 166 8.43 -8.60 -12.00
C CYS A 166 8.75 -9.22 -13.36
N GLU A 167 8.71 -10.55 -13.50
CA GLU A 167 8.95 -11.24 -14.78
C GLU A 167 7.80 -11.05 -15.78
N LEU A 168 6.56 -10.92 -15.29
CA LEU A 168 5.39 -10.70 -16.14
C LEU A 168 5.34 -9.29 -16.74
N TYR A 169 5.77 -8.27 -15.99
CA TYR A 169 5.92 -6.92 -16.53
C TYR A 169 6.95 -6.86 -17.66
N LYS A 170 8.00 -7.70 -17.62
CA LYS A 170 9.00 -7.81 -18.69
C LYS A 170 8.45 -8.51 -19.94
N SER A 171 7.56 -9.49 -19.76
CA SER A 171 7.08 -10.36 -20.85
C SER A 171 5.88 -9.83 -21.66
N LYS A 172 5.51 -8.55 -21.52
CA LYS A 172 4.48 -7.86 -22.35
C LYS A 172 3.23 -8.70 -22.65
N GLY A 173 2.47 -9.06 -21.61
CA GLY A 173 1.07 -9.46 -21.80
C GLY A 173 0.62 -10.75 -21.12
N LEU A 174 1.46 -11.40 -20.31
CA LEU A 174 1.00 -12.54 -19.53
C LEU A 174 0.06 -12.06 -18.42
N ARG A 175 -1.21 -12.45 -18.51
CA ARG A 175 -2.23 -12.17 -17.49
C ARG A 175 -2.33 -13.35 -16.55
N ILE A 176 -2.30 -13.08 -15.25
CA ILE A 176 -2.50 -14.11 -14.26
C ILE A 176 -3.97 -14.10 -13.80
N SER A 177 -4.69 -15.20 -14.04
CA SER A 177 -6.02 -15.40 -13.45
C SER A 177 -5.92 -15.86 -11.98
N LYS A 178 -6.98 -15.59 -11.20
CA LYS A 178 -7.12 -16.11 -9.83
C LYS A 178 -6.95 -17.64 -9.80
N ASP A 179 -7.54 -18.33 -10.76
CA ASP A 179 -7.51 -19.80 -10.85
C ASP A 179 -6.10 -20.36 -11.11
N TRP A 180 -5.29 -19.64 -11.89
CA TRP A 180 -3.91 -20.07 -12.18
C TRP A 180 -3.04 -19.95 -10.92
N LEU A 181 -3.16 -18.86 -10.15
CA LEU A 181 -2.45 -18.69 -8.89
C LEU A 181 -2.93 -19.66 -7.82
N ALA A 182 -4.25 -19.85 -7.72
CA ALA A 182 -4.83 -20.79 -6.79
C ALA A 182 -4.34 -22.23 -7.06
N ARG A 183 -4.06 -22.58 -8.32
CA ARG A 183 -3.45 -23.86 -8.70
C ARG A 183 -1.97 -23.95 -8.34
N ILE A 184 -1.19 -22.89 -8.55
CA ILE A 184 0.25 -22.88 -8.23
C ILE A 184 0.49 -22.95 -6.73
N TRP A 185 -0.25 -22.17 -5.95
CA TRP A 185 -0.09 -22.09 -4.49
C TRP A 185 -1.05 -22.98 -3.72
N ASN A 186 -1.88 -23.73 -4.44
CA ASN A 186 -2.88 -24.67 -3.92
C ASN A 186 -3.73 -24.08 -2.78
N SER A 187 -4.06 -22.77 -2.86
CA SER A 187 -4.81 -22.08 -1.81
C SER A 187 -5.37 -20.72 -2.23
N THR A 188 -6.69 -20.68 -2.42
CA THR A 188 -7.44 -19.43 -2.59
C THR A 188 -7.42 -18.58 -1.30
N ILE A 189 -7.48 -19.23 -0.13
CA ILE A 189 -7.55 -18.57 1.18
C ILE A 189 -6.31 -17.70 1.44
N ARG A 190 -5.12 -18.19 1.10
CA ARG A 190 -3.87 -17.44 1.30
C ARG A 190 -3.79 -16.21 0.40
N ILE A 191 -4.25 -16.33 -0.85
CA ILE A 191 -4.34 -15.20 -1.79
C ILE A 191 -5.34 -14.15 -1.26
N GLU A 192 -6.50 -14.59 -0.77
CA GLU A 192 -7.48 -13.71 -0.12
C GLU A 192 -6.89 -13.02 1.12
N ASN A 193 -6.07 -13.70 1.91
CA ASN A 193 -5.42 -13.08 3.06
C ASN A 193 -4.44 -11.98 2.65
N LEU A 194 -3.62 -12.19 1.62
CA LEU A 194 -2.75 -11.14 1.08
C LEU A 194 -3.56 -9.96 0.49
N GLU A 195 -4.67 -10.24 -0.18
CA GLU A 195 -5.59 -9.22 -0.71
C GLU A 195 -6.25 -8.43 0.43
N ASN A 196 -6.73 -9.12 1.47
CA ASN A 196 -7.34 -8.52 2.66
C ASN A 196 -6.36 -7.62 3.43
N MET A 197 -5.06 -7.95 3.44
CA MET A 197 -4.01 -7.12 4.01
C MET A 197 -3.52 -6.01 3.06
N SER A 198 -4.09 -5.91 1.85
CA SER A 198 -3.71 -4.95 0.82
C SER A 198 -2.25 -5.06 0.36
N LEU A 199 -1.68 -6.27 0.50
CA LEU A 199 -0.34 -6.60 -0.01
C LEU A 199 -0.35 -6.87 -1.52
N ILE A 200 -1.49 -7.34 -2.02
CA ILE A 200 -1.79 -7.46 -3.45
C ILE A 200 -3.20 -6.90 -3.69
N LYS A 201 -3.49 -6.47 -4.92
CA LYS A 201 -4.80 -5.96 -5.30
C LYS A 201 -5.23 -6.50 -6.65
N TRP A 202 -6.45 -6.98 -6.75
CA TRP A 202 -7.04 -7.35 -8.04
C TRP A 202 -7.32 -6.10 -8.89
N ASN A 203 -7.07 -6.19 -10.20
CA ASN A 203 -7.40 -5.14 -11.14
C ASN A 203 -8.20 -5.72 -12.31
N ASP A 204 -9.51 -5.42 -12.31
CA ASP A 204 -10.47 -5.89 -13.30
C ASP A 204 -10.09 -5.51 -14.74
N LYS A 205 -9.44 -4.36 -14.94
CA LYS A 205 -9.11 -3.87 -16.29
C LYS A 205 -8.05 -4.72 -16.97
N VAL A 206 -7.12 -5.25 -16.19
CA VAL A 206 -6.05 -6.14 -16.69
C VAL A 206 -6.34 -7.60 -16.39
N ASN A 207 -7.46 -7.89 -15.72
CA ASN A 207 -7.86 -9.22 -15.27
C ASN A 207 -6.70 -9.94 -14.55
N GLY A 208 -6.13 -9.28 -13.55
CA GLY A 208 -4.96 -9.80 -12.85
C GLY A 208 -4.63 -9.04 -11.57
N TYR A 209 -3.84 -9.68 -10.72
CA TYR A 209 -3.36 -9.08 -9.49
C TYR A 209 -2.17 -8.14 -9.72
N MET A 210 -2.07 -7.10 -8.89
CA MET A 210 -0.99 -6.14 -8.87
C MET A 210 -0.39 -6.03 -7.47
N MET A 211 0.90 -5.72 -7.39
CA MET A 211 1.59 -5.36 -6.16
C MET A 211 2.09 -3.91 -6.26
N HIS A 212 1.98 -3.16 -5.17
CA HIS A 212 2.47 -1.79 -5.13
C HIS A 212 4.01 -1.77 -5.17
N ASP A 213 4.60 -0.79 -5.85
CA ASP A 213 6.05 -0.69 -6.05
C ASP A 213 6.85 -0.81 -4.74
N GLN A 214 6.41 -0.11 -3.69
CA GLN A 214 6.99 -0.16 -2.33
C GLN A 214 6.91 -1.54 -1.65
N LEU A 215 5.90 -2.34 -1.98
CA LEU A 215 5.82 -3.73 -1.49
C LEU A 215 6.78 -4.63 -2.26
N ARG A 216 7.07 -4.33 -3.53
CA ARG A 216 8.14 -5.00 -4.28
C ARG A 216 9.52 -4.59 -3.78
N ASP A 217 9.69 -3.34 -3.36
CA ASP A 217 10.95 -2.90 -2.74
C ASP A 217 11.16 -3.56 -1.37
N MET A 218 10.06 -3.78 -0.62
CA MET A 218 10.06 -4.61 0.60
C MET A 218 10.52 -6.04 0.31
N ASP A 219 9.95 -6.70 -0.69
CA ASP A 219 10.34 -8.04 -1.16
C ASP A 219 11.85 -8.11 -1.47
N ARG A 220 12.36 -7.18 -2.29
CA ARG A 220 13.78 -7.10 -2.62
C ARG A 220 14.68 -6.91 -1.41
N ALA A 221 14.23 -6.15 -0.41
CA ALA A 221 14.98 -5.96 0.82
C ALA A 221 15.02 -7.26 1.63
N ILE A 222 13.89 -7.97 1.76
CA ILE A 222 13.81 -9.27 2.43
C ILE A 222 14.71 -10.32 1.75
N GLU A 223 14.71 -10.39 0.42
CA GLU A 223 15.58 -11.31 -0.33
C GLU A 223 17.07 -11.03 -0.09
N ARG A 224 17.48 -9.76 0.07
CA ARG A 224 18.87 -9.38 0.39
C ARG A 224 19.30 -9.77 1.80
N GLU A 225 18.35 -9.92 2.72
CA GLU A 225 18.62 -10.37 4.09
C GLU A 225 18.80 -11.88 4.20
N LYS A 226 18.36 -12.66 3.20
CA LYS A 226 18.57 -14.10 3.20
C LYS A 226 20.07 -14.38 3.10
N PRO A 227 20.63 -15.25 3.96
CA PRO A 227 22.02 -15.66 3.82
C PRO A 227 22.21 -16.28 2.43
N ASN A 228 23.27 -15.88 1.73
CA ASN A 228 23.68 -16.53 0.49
C ASN A 228 23.87 -18.02 0.81
N LEU A 229 22.95 -18.86 0.33
CA LEU A 229 23.19 -20.30 0.29
C LEU A 229 24.24 -20.52 -0.80
N SER A 230 25.49 -20.63 -0.35
CA SER A 230 26.65 -21.04 -1.14
C SER A 230 26.54 -22.51 -1.53
#